data_AF-A0A925PAQ4-F1
#
_entry.id   AF-A0A925PAQ4-F1
#
_cell.length_a   1.000
_cell.length_b   1.000
_cell.length_c   1.000
_cell.angle_alpha   90.00
_cell.angle_beta   90.00
_cell.angle_gamma   90.00
#
_symmetry.space_group_name_H-M   'P 1'
#
loop_
_entity.id
_entity.type
_entity.pdbx_description
1 polymer ?
#
loop_
_entity_poly.entity_id
_entity_poly.type
_entity_poly.pdbx_seq_one_letter_code
_entity_poly.pdbx_strand_id
1 'polypeptide(L)'
;MSAASAPLVEHPSYAALRDLFARRIAVLDGAMGSMVQTYGLTEADFRGERFKDFPHDLKGNNDLLCITKPSVIEEIHAAYFAAGADIVETNSFSATTIGMADYHLESIVTELNHAAVACARRAALAAEAATPGRKCFVAGAIGPLNRTLSMSPDVNRPDYRAVTWDQVVGAYTEQINALLDGGVDALLVETIFDTL
;
A
#
# COMPACT_ATOMS: atom_id res chain seq x y z
N MET A 1 23.23 27.44 -5.06
CA MET A 1 24.23 26.39 -5.34
C MET A 1 23.49 25.06 -5.35
N SER A 2 23.31 24.46 -6.53
CA SER A 2 22.74 23.11 -6.64
C SER A 2 23.73 22.15 -5.98
N ALA A 3 23.34 21.57 -4.86
CA ALA A 3 24.06 20.42 -4.33
C ALA A 3 23.95 19.33 -5.40
N ALA A 4 25.09 18.86 -5.91
CA ALA A 4 25.12 17.67 -6.73
C ALA A 4 24.44 16.56 -5.92
N SER A 5 23.29 16.07 -6.41
CA SER A 5 22.57 14.98 -5.76
C SER A 5 23.53 13.81 -5.61
N ALA A 6 23.60 13.22 -4.41
CA ALA A 6 24.33 11.98 -4.21
C ALA A 6 23.91 10.95 -5.30
N PRO A 7 24.84 10.13 -5.81
CA PRO A 7 24.49 9.11 -6.78
C PRO A 7 23.38 8.23 -6.20
N LEU A 8 22.35 7.97 -7.00
CA LEU A 8 21.26 7.09 -6.62
C LEU A 8 21.83 5.71 -6.28
N VAL A 9 21.54 5.22 -5.08
CA VAL A 9 21.90 3.86 -4.69
C VAL A 9 20.89 2.91 -5.34
N GLU A 10 21.36 1.99 -6.17
CA GLU A 10 20.49 0.99 -6.79
C GLU A 10 19.94 0.03 -5.74
N HIS A 11 18.62 -0.12 -5.70
CA HIS A 11 17.96 -1.11 -4.86
C HIS A 11 18.38 -2.54 -5.29
N PRO A 12 18.56 -3.51 -4.37
CA PRO A 12 18.98 -4.87 -4.71
C PRO A 12 18.08 -5.56 -5.77
N SER A 13 16.81 -5.17 -5.85
CA SER A 13 15.84 -5.72 -6.80
C SER A 13 15.91 -5.09 -8.19
N TYR A 14 16.63 -3.98 -8.38
CA TYR A 14 16.68 -3.21 -9.64
C TYR A 14 17.11 -4.07 -10.83
N ALA A 15 18.24 -4.78 -10.71
CA ALA A 15 18.76 -5.61 -11.80
C ALA A 15 17.80 -6.75 -12.16
N ALA A 16 17.13 -7.34 -11.16
CA ALA A 16 16.19 -8.45 -11.36
C ALA A 16 14.88 -7.98 -12.03
N LEU A 17 14.34 -6.83 -11.62
CA LEU A 17 13.18 -6.22 -12.28
C LEU A 17 13.49 -5.81 -13.72
N ARG A 18 14.66 -5.19 -13.96
CA ARG A 18 15.08 -4.81 -15.32
C ARG A 18 15.22 -6.02 -16.24
N ASP A 19 15.77 -7.11 -15.73
CA ASP A 19 15.90 -8.36 -16.46
C ASP A 19 14.55 -9.02 -16.75
N LEU A 20 13.61 -9.01 -15.78
CA LEU A 20 12.24 -9.47 -15.98
C LEU A 20 11.56 -8.70 -17.13
N PHE A 21 11.59 -7.36 -17.06
CA PHE A 21 10.96 -6.49 -18.05
C PHE A 21 11.58 -6.60 -19.44
N ALA A 22 12.88 -6.89 -19.53
CA ALA A 22 13.56 -7.08 -20.81
C ALA A 22 13.23 -8.43 -21.48
N ARG A 23 12.87 -9.45 -20.71
CA ARG A 23 12.64 -10.82 -21.21
C ARG A 23 11.21 -11.08 -21.63
N ARG A 24 10.23 -10.49 -20.94
CA ARG A 24 8.80 -10.69 -21.22
C ARG A 24 7.94 -9.60 -20.58
N ILE A 25 6.65 -9.63 -20.92
CA ILE A 25 5.62 -8.88 -20.21
C ILE A 25 5.55 -9.39 -18.76
N ALA A 26 5.77 -8.49 -17.81
CA ALA A 26 5.55 -8.74 -16.39
C ALA A 26 4.06 -8.58 -16.05
N VAL A 27 3.58 -9.40 -15.13
CA VAL A 27 2.18 -9.37 -14.69
C VAL A 27 2.11 -8.77 -13.29
N LEU A 28 1.41 -7.64 -13.17
CA LEU A 28 0.97 -7.10 -11.89
C LEU A 28 -0.27 -7.86 -11.44
N ASP A 29 -0.53 -7.92 -10.14
CA ASP A 29 -1.74 -8.52 -9.60
C ASP A 29 -3.00 -7.72 -9.91
N GLY A 30 -4.12 -8.12 -9.30
CA GLY A 30 -5.42 -7.51 -9.52
C GLY A 30 -5.98 -6.83 -8.27
N ALA A 31 -7.26 -6.47 -8.33
CA ALA A 31 -7.91 -5.72 -7.27
C ALA A 31 -7.99 -6.47 -5.92
N MET A 32 -7.21 -6.01 -4.93
CA MET A 32 -7.30 -6.42 -3.53
C MET A 32 -8.71 -6.22 -2.96
N GLY A 33 -9.29 -5.02 -3.14
CA GLY A 33 -10.61 -4.68 -2.58
C GLY A 33 -11.74 -5.59 -3.07
N SER A 34 -11.75 -5.96 -4.35
CA SER A 34 -12.74 -6.89 -4.91
C SER A 34 -12.59 -8.29 -4.33
N MET A 35 -11.35 -8.74 -4.12
CA MET A 35 -11.08 -10.04 -3.49
C MET A 35 -11.54 -10.06 -2.02
N VAL A 36 -11.22 -9.02 -1.24
CA VAL A 36 -11.67 -8.87 0.16
C VAL A 36 -13.20 -8.94 0.28
N GLN A 37 -13.94 -8.34 -0.66
CA GLN A 37 -15.42 -8.39 -0.64
C GLN A 37 -15.99 -9.80 -0.70
N THR A 38 -15.28 -10.75 -1.32
CA THR A 38 -15.75 -12.15 -1.43
C THR A 38 -15.77 -12.91 -0.10
N TYR A 39 -15.01 -12.44 0.90
CA TYR A 39 -14.92 -13.05 2.23
C TYR A 39 -16.09 -12.66 3.15
N GLY A 40 -16.94 -11.70 2.76
CA GLY A 40 -18.11 -11.31 3.56
C GLY A 40 -17.78 -10.76 4.95
N LEU A 41 -16.62 -10.10 5.09
CA LEU A 41 -16.10 -9.62 6.37
C LEU A 41 -17.05 -8.63 7.06
N THR A 42 -17.11 -8.75 8.39
CA THR A 42 -17.96 -7.95 9.28
C THR A 42 -17.15 -6.91 10.04
N GLU A 43 -17.81 -5.96 10.68
CA GLU A 43 -17.15 -4.97 11.55
C GLU A 43 -16.23 -5.62 12.59
N ALA A 44 -16.63 -6.77 13.16
CA ALA A 44 -15.82 -7.52 14.11
C ALA A 44 -14.50 -8.02 13.50
N ASP A 45 -14.49 -8.33 12.20
CA ASP A 45 -13.29 -8.75 11.49
C ASP A 45 -12.31 -7.58 11.29
N PHE A 46 -12.83 -6.41 10.89
CA PHE A 46 -12.03 -5.20 10.73
C PHE A 46 -11.45 -4.72 12.07
N ARG A 47 -12.20 -4.86 13.17
CA ARG A 47 -11.72 -4.54 14.52
C ARG A 47 -10.65 -5.50 15.03
N GLY A 48 -10.79 -6.79 14.73
CA GLY A 48 -10.02 -7.84 15.38
C GLY A 48 -10.11 -7.74 16.91
N GLU A 49 -9.12 -8.28 17.61
CA GLU A 49 -9.07 -8.17 19.07
C GLU A 49 -8.63 -6.76 19.53
N ARG A 50 -7.67 -6.15 18.82
CA ARG A 50 -7.05 -4.89 19.22
C ARG A 50 -8.01 -3.71 19.24
N PHE A 51 -8.95 -3.64 18.30
CA PHE A 51 -9.87 -2.51 18.14
C PHE A 51 -11.31 -2.86 18.50
N LYS A 52 -11.52 -3.93 19.28
CA LYS A 52 -12.84 -4.42 19.67
C LYS A 52 -13.73 -3.31 20.24
N ASP A 53 -13.20 -2.51 21.16
CA ASP A 53 -13.92 -1.43 21.84
C ASP A 53 -13.64 -0.04 21.23
N PHE A 54 -13.09 0.03 20.01
CA PHE A 54 -12.78 1.29 19.35
C PHE A 54 -14.04 2.12 19.05
N PRO A 55 -14.10 3.43 19.34
CA PRO A 55 -15.37 4.17 19.32
C PRO A 55 -15.92 4.49 17.92
N HIS A 56 -15.15 4.22 16.86
CA HIS A 56 -15.51 4.51 15.47
C HIS A 56 -15.64 3.21 14.67
N ASP A 57 -16.46 3.23 13.61
CA ASP A 57 -16.59 2.12 12.68
C ASP A 57 -15.31 1.95 11.87
N LEU A 58 -14.86 0.69 11.71
CA LEU A 58 -13.63 0.36 10.99
C LEU A 58 -13.88 -0.44 9.71
N LYS A 59 -15.09 -0.96 9.51
CA LYS A 59 -15.46 -1.65 8.27
C LYS A 59 -15.30 -0.74 7.06
N GLY A 60 -14.63 -1.27 6.04
CA GLY A 60 -14.28 -0.56 4.83
C GLY A 60 -12.83 -0.09 4.79
N ASN A 61 -12.15 -0.01 5.95
CA ASN A 61 -10.71 0.19 5.99
C ASN A 61 -9.97 -1.10 5.63
N ASN A 62 -9.85 -1.41 4.34
CA ASN A 62 -9.23 -2.64 3.88
C ASN A 62 -7.76 -2.74 4.28
N ASP A 63 -7.03 -1.62 4.29
CA ASP A 63 -5.63 -1.55 4.73
C ASP A 63 -5.46 -2.14 6.14
N LEU A 64 -6.40 -1.85 7.06
CA LEU A 64 -6.37 -2.34 8.45
C LEU A 64 -6.36 -3.88 8.57
N LEU A 65 -6.89 -4.59 7.58
CA LEU A 65 -6.93 -6.05 7.57
C LEU A 65 -5.52 -6.67 7.56
N CYS A 66 -4.48 -5.92 7.16
CA CYS A 66 -3.09 -6.34 7.32
C CYS A 66 -2.70 -6.59 8.79
N ILE A 67 -3.38 -5.94 9.74
CA ILE A 67 -3.18 -6.12 11.18
C ILE A 67 -4.24 -7.06 11.76
N THR A 68 -5.52 -6.88 11.40
CA THR A 68 -6.64 -7.53 12.10
C THR A 68 -7.03 -8.87 11.49
N LYS A 69 -6.76 -9.09 10.20
CA LYS A 69 -7.02 -10.33 9.45
C LYS A 69 -5.91 -10.63 8.43
N PRO A 70 -4.63 -10.70 8.84
CA PRO A 70 -3.50 -10.86 7.93
C PRO A 70 -3.62 -12.12 7.06
N SER A 71 -4.21 -13.20 7.58
CA SER A 71 -4.41 -14.44 6.82
C SER A 71 -5.25 -14.23 5.54
N VAL A 72 -6.25 -13.34 5.56
CA VAL A 72 -7.07 -13.03 4.38
C VAL A 72 -6.22 -12.32 3.33
N ILE A 73 -5.42 -11.33 3.75
CA ILE A 73 -4.57 -10.56 2.85
C ILE A 73 -3.47 -11.45 2.23
N GLU A 74 -2.85 -12.30 3.04
CA GLU A 74 -1.86 -13.28 2.58
C GLU A 74 -2.45 -14.29 1.58
N GLU A 75 -3.67 -14.77 1.83
CA GLU A 75 -4.37 -15.69 0.92
C GLU A 75 -4.65 -15.03 -0.44
N ILE A 76 -5.05 -13.76 -0.45
CA ILE A 76 -5.29 -13.01 -1.69
C ILE A 76 -4.00 -12.82 -2.48
N HIS A 77 -2.90 -12.39 -1.84
CA HIS A 77 -1.60 -12.29 -2.53
C HIS A 77 -1.14 -13.65 -3.06
N ALA A 78 -1.29 -14.72 -2.26
CA ALA A 78 -0.93 -16.07 -2.67
C ALA A 78 -1.76 -16.52 -3.89
N ALA A 79 -3.05 -16.18 -3.93
CA ALA A 79 -3.90 -16.48 -5.08
C ALA A 79 -3.42 -15.76 -6.36
N TYR A 80 -2.98 -14.50 -6.26
CA TYR A 80 -2.41 -13.79 -7.40
C TYR A 80 -1.07 -14.37 -7.86
N PHE A 81 -0.18 -14.74 -6.94
CA PHE A 81 1.03 -15.45 -7.31
C PHE A 81 0.73 -16.81 -7.95
N ALA A 82 -0.24 -17.56 -7.43
CA ALA A 82 -0.67 -18.83 -8.03
C ALA A 82 -1.27 -18.63 -9.44
N ALA A 83 -1.94 -17.50 -9.69
CA ALA A 83 -2.46 -17.12 -11.00
C ALA A 83 -1.38 -16.60 -11.98
N GLY A 84 -0.14 -16.42 -11.53
CA GLY A 84 0.99 -16.05 -12.38
C GLY A 84 1.45 -14.59 -12.28
N ALA A 85 0.99 -13.84 -11.27
CA ALA A 85 1.53 -12.50 -11.00
C ALA A 85 3.04 -12.58 -10.71
N ASP A 86 3.80 -11.63 -11.26
CA ASP A 86 5.22 -11.44 -10.97
C ASP A 86 5.43 -10.47 -9.83
N ILE A 87 4.53 -9.49 -9.74
CA ILE A 87 4.56 -8.39 -8.79
C ILE A 87 3.19 -8.36 -8.13
N VAL A 88 3.16 -8.28 -6.81
CA VAL A 88 1.95 -7.93 -6.06
C VAL A 88 2.10 -6.55 -5.44
N GLU A 89 1.00 -5.82 -5.38
CA GLU A 89 0.92 -4.55 -4.67
C GLU A 89 0.66 -4.79 -3.18
N THR A 90 1.26 -4.01 -2.28
CA THR A 90 0.91 -4.06 -0.86
C THR A 90 -0.52 -3.56 -0.63
N ASN A 91 -1.23 -4.12 0.34
CA ASN A 91 -2.53 -3.59 0.76
C ASN A 91 -2.34 -2.33 1.63
N SER A 92 -1.92 -1.24 1.00
CA SER A 92 -1.53 0.04 1.63
C SER A 92 -2.05 1.27 0.88
N PHE A 93 -3.08 1.12 0.03
CA PHE A 93 -3.59 2.17 -0.84
C PHE A 93 -3.94 3.47 -0.09
N SER A 94 -4.54 3.36 1.10
CA SER A 94 -5.00 4.50 1.91
C SER A 94 -4.18 4.71 3.19
N ALA A 95 -3.11 3.94 3.38
CA ALA A 95 -2.29 3.88 4.60
C ALA A 95 -1.39 5.11 4.80
N THR A 96 -2.00 6.30 4.85
CA THR A 96 -1.37 7.58 5.18
C THR A 96 -2.08 8.22 6.37
N THR A 97 -1.47 9.22 7.02
CA THR A 97 -2.14 9.96 8.11
C THR A 97 -3.41 10.67 7.64
N ILE A 98 -3.43 11.16 6.40
CA ILE A 98 -4.61 11.82 5.81
C ILE A 98 -5.71 10.80 5.50
N GLY A 99 -5.37 9.64 4.94
CA GLY A 99 -6.35 8.57 4.66
C GLY A 99 -6.90 7.91 5.92
N MET A 100 -6.04 7.65 6.91
CA MET A 100 -6.44 7.01 8.18
C MET A 100 -7.23 7.93 9.11
N ALA A 101 -7.24 9.25 8.86
CA ALA A 101 -8.03 10.20 9.64
C ALA A 101 -9.55 9.94 9.54
N ASP A 102 -10.04 9.40 8.42
CA ASP A 102 -11.46 9.01 8.28
C ASP A 102 -11.84 7.87 9.23
N TYR A 103 -10.85 7.13 9.74
CA TYR A 103 -11.01 6.02 10.69
C TYR A 103 -10.41 6.31 12.07
N HIS A 104 -9.87 7.51 12.31
CA HIS A 104 -9.17 7.87 13.56
C HIS A 104 -7.96 6.99 13.89
N LEU A 105 -7.25 6.52 12.86
CA LEU A 105 -6.12 5.58 12.97
C LEU A 105 -4.79 6.19 12.50
N GLU A 106 -4.65 7.52 12.52
CA GLU A 106 -3.43 8.22 12.07
C GLU A 106 -2.18 7.74 12.82
N SER A 107 -2.32 7.39 14.10
CA SER A 107 -1.21 6.98 14.96
C SER A 107 -0.57 5.63 14.62
N ILE A 108 -1.19 4.82 13.75
CA ILE A 108 -0.71 3.48 13.40
C ILE A 108 -0.21 3.37 11.95
N VAL A 109 -0.07 4.48 11.22
CA VAL A 109 0.29 4.50 9.78
C VAL A 109 1.59 3.74 9.50
N THR A 110 2.64 4.01 10.29
CA THR A 110 3.92 3.29 10.14
C THR A 110 3.75 1.78 10.37
N GLU A 111 3.04 1.38 11.43
CA GLU A 111 2.77 -0.04 11.75
C GLU A 111 1.94 -0.72 10.65
N LEU A 112 0.93 -0.01 10.13
CA LEU A 112 0.03 -0.49 9.10
C LEU A 112 0.77 -0.80 7.80
N ASN A 113 1.64 0.10 7.36
CA ASN A 113 2.47 -0.12 6.17
C ASN A 113 3.45 -1.27 6.37
N HIS A 114 4.11 -1.38 7.53
CA HIS A 114 4.95 -2.55 7.84
C HIS A 114 4.16 -3.86 7.77
N ALA A 115 2.94 -3.89 8.32
CA ALA A 115 2.08 -5.07 8.27
C ALA A 115 1.68 -5.42 6.84
N ALA A 116 1.38 -4.42 6.00
CA ALA A 116 1.06 -4.61 4.58
C ALA A 116 2.24 -5.23 3.81
N VAL A 117 3.45 -4.69 3.98
CA VAL A 117 4.66 -5.27 3.36
C VAL A 117 4.89 -6.70 3.86
N ALA A 118 4.73 -6.94 5.17
CA ALA A 118 4.95 -8.25 5.75
C ALA A 118 3.97 -9.31 5.20
N CYS A 119 2.69 -8.98 4.99
CA CYS A 119 1.71 -9.89 4.38
C CYS A 119 2.12 -10.26 2.93
N ALA A 120 2.41 -9.25 2.10
CA ALA A 120 2.83 -9.47 0.71
C ALA A 120 4.14 -10.28 0.63
N ARG A 121 5.11 -9.99 1.51
CA ARG A 121 6.39 -10.71 1.56
C ARG A 121 6.25 -12.16 1.99
N ARG A 122 5.39 -12.47 2.97
CA ARG A 122 5.11 -13.87 3.35
C ARG A 122 4.53 -14.66 2.18
N ALA A 123 3.57 -14.08 1.45
CA ALA A 123 2.99 -14.71 0.28
C ALA A 123 4.02 -14.89 -0.86
N ALA A 124 4.87 -13.90 -1.11
CA ALA A 124 5.95 -13.97 -2.10
C ALA A 124 6.92 -15.10 -1.78
N LEU A 125 7.43 -15.16 -0.54
CA LEU A 125 8.35 -16.21 -0.10
C LEU A 125 7.73 -17.61 -0.20
N ALA A 126 6.45 -17.76 0.15
CA ALA A 126 5.75 -19.01 0.00
C ALA A 126 5.64 -19.44 -1.47
N ALA A 127 5.35 -18.50 -2.38
CA ALA A 127 5.29 -18.76 -3.82
C ALA A 127 6.67 -19.13 -4.42
N GLU A 128 7.74 -18.46 -4.00
CA GLU A 128 9.11 -18.78 -4.40
C GLU A 128 9.56 -20.16 -3.89
N ALA A 129 9.22 -20.49 -2.64
CA ALA A 129 9.51 -21.81 -2.06
C ALA A 129 8.77 -22.94 -2.81
N ALA A 130 7.54 -22.68 -3.25
CA ALA A 130 6.75 -23.64 -4.01
C ALA A 130 7.25 -23.82 -5.47
N THR A 131 7.95 -22.82 -6.02
CA THR A 131 8.47 -22.85 -7.41
C THR A 131 9.93 -22.42 -7.45
N PRO A 132 10.89 -23.33 -7.23
CA PRO A 132 12.31 -23.02 -7.23
C PRO A 132 12.77 -22.27 -8.49
N GLY A 133 13.45 -21.14 -8.30
CA GLY A 133 13.93 -20.29 -9.41
C GLY A 133 12.94 -19.21 -9.85
N ARG A 134 11.69 -19.24 -9.38
CA ARG A 134 10.77 -18.10 -9.48
C ARG A 134 11.24 -16.98 -8.55
N LYS A 135 11.09 -15.74 -9.01
CA LYS A 135 11.18 -14.54 -8.17
C LYS A 135 9.82 -13.87 -8.12
N CYS A 136 9.42 -13.44 -6.93
CA CYS A 136 8.15 -12.78 -6.67
C CYS A 136 8.44 -11.40 -6.05
N PHE A 137 8.00 -10.35 -6.72
CA PHE A 137 8.27 -8.98 -6.30
C PHE A 137 7.08 -8.38 -5.53
N VAL A 138 7.37 -7.45 -4.63
CA VAL A 138 6.39 -6.69 -3.86
C VAL A 138 6.56 -5.21 -4.16
N ALA A 139 5.51 -4.58 -4.69
CA ALA A 139 5.45 -3.14 -4.90
C ALA A 139 4.71 -2.47 -3.73
N GLY A 140 5.33 -1.44 -3.14
CA GLY A 140 4.69 -0.60 -2.13
C GLY A 140 3.67 0.31 -2.79
N ALA A 141 2.38 -0.03 -2.67
CA ALA A 141 1.28 0.73 -3.25
C ALA A 141 1.05 2.03 -2.48
N ILE A 142 1.05 3.12 -3.24
CA ILE A 142 0.85 4.49 -2.77
C ILE A 142 -0.32 5.05 -3.57
N GLY A 143 -1.50 4.95 -2.98
CA GLY A 143 -2.72 5.50 -3.56
C GLY A 143 -2.76 7.03 -3.47
N PRO A 144 -3.74 7.64 -4.15
CA PRO A 144 -4.02 9.05 -3.97
C PRO A 144 -4.66 9.28 -2.59
N LEU A 145 -4.55 10.50 -2.07
CA LEU A 145 -5.23 10.87 -0.84
C LEU A 145 -6.74 11.06 -1.08
N ASN A 146 -7.56 10.89 -0.05
CA ASN A 146 -8.98 11.27 -0.05
C ASN A 146 -9.21 12.79 -0.06
N ARG A 147 -8.14 13.60 -0.18
CA ARG A 147 -8.13 15.06 -0.25
C ARG A 147 -7.33 15.51 -1.46
N THR A 148 -7.76 16.60 -2.08
CA THR A 148 -7.14 17.20 -3.26
C THR A 148 -6.37 18.48 -2.90
N LEU A 149 -5.22 18.69 -3.53
CA LEU A 149 -4.43 19.91 -3.50
C LEU A 149 -4.79 20.86 -4.65
N SER A 150 -5.23 20.35 -5.80
CA SER A 150 -5.59 21.18 -6.95
C SER A 150 -7.00 21.75 -6.90
N MET A 151 -7.95 21.09 -6.24
CA MET A 151 -9.36 21.50 -6.20
C MET A 151 -9.85 21.81 -4.79
N SER A 152 -10.76 22.78 -4.68
CA SER A 152 -11.46 23.02 -3.42
C SER A 152 -12.58 22.00 -3.24
N PRO A 153 -12.76 21.43 -2.04
CA PRO A 153 -13.94 20.62 -1.73
C PRO A 153 -15.21 21.47 -1.54
N ASP A 154 -15.10 22.80 -1.45
CA ASP A 154 -16.23 23.73 -1.33
C ASP A 154 -16.34 24.58 -2.60
N VAL A 155 -17.40 24.32 -3.37
CA VAL A 155 -17.69 25.02 -4.64
C VAL A 155 -17.88 26.53 -4.47
N ASN A 156 -18.25 27.00 -3.27
CA ASN A 156 -18.42 28.42 -2.98
C ASN A 156 -17.11 29.10 -2.57
N ARG A 157 -16.07 28.31 -2.28
CA ARG A 157 -14.75 28.79 -1.84
C ARG A 157 -13.65 28.19 -2.71
N PRO A 158 -13.47 28.67 -3.96
CA PRO A 158 -12.50 28.09 -4.90
C PRO A 158 -11.04 28.25 -4.44
N ASP A 159 -10.76 29.18 -3.53
CA ASP A 159 -9.47 29.42 -2.89
C ASP A 159 -9.14 28.43 -1.76
N TYR A 160 -10.14 27.77 -1.18
CA TYR A 160 -9.95 26.89 -0.03
C TYR A 160 -9.30 25.55 -0.42
N ARG A 161 -8.45 25.01 0.46
CA ARG A 161 -7.89 23.66 0.38
C ARG A 161 -8.01 22.98 1.74
N ALA A 162 -8.41 21.71 1.75
CA ALA A 162 -8.57 20.93 2.97
C ALA A 162 -7.23 20.48 3.57
N VAL A 163 -6.18 20.44 2.74
CA VAL A 163 -4.82 20.05 3.11
C VAL A 163 -3.83 21.02 2.48
N THR A 164 -2.68 21.17 3.11
CA THR A 164 -1.54 21.93 2.61
C THR A 164 -0.52 21.01 1.95
N TRP A 165 0.34 21.57 1.10
CA TRP A 165 1.45 20.83 0.48
C TRP A 165 2.31 20.11 1.52
N ASP A 166 2.69 20.80 2.61
CA ASP A 166 3.54 20.22 3.66
C ASP A 166 2.87 19.06 4.39
N GLN A 167 1.53 19.09 4.57
CA GLN A 167 0.79 17.96 5.14
C GLN A 167 0.79 16.75 4.21
N VAL A 168 0.61 16.96 2.90
CA VAL A 168 0.63 15.88 1.90
C VAL A 168 2.02 15.27 1.80
N VAL A 169 3.07 16.11 1.72
CA VAL A 169 4.46 15.64 1.74
C VAL A 169 4.75 14.85 3.01
N GLY A 170 4.33 15.34 4.18
CA GLY A 170 4.50 14.64 5.45
C GLY A 170 3.82 13.27 5.45
N ALA A 171 2.56 13.20 5.01
CA ALA A 171 1.78 11.97 4.97
C ALA A 171 2.40 10.91 4.04
N TYR A 172 2.79 11.29 2.83
CA TYR A 172 3.47 10.37 1.91
C TYR A 172 4.87 10.00 2.38
N THR A 173 5.62 10.93 2.98
CA THR A 173 6.97 10.64 3.50
C THR A 173 6.91 9.56 4.58
N GLU A 174 5.95 9.63 5.52
CA GLU A 174 5.78 8.60 6.53
C GLU A 174 5.46 7.23 5.90
N GLN A 175 4.50 7.18 4.97
CA GLN A 175 4.13 5.96 4.27
C GLN A 175 5.31 5.36 3.50
N ILE A 176 6.00 6.17 2.70
CA ILE A 176 7.13 5.75 1.87
C ILE A 176 8.25 5.20 2.75
N ASN A 177 8.61 5.88 3.84
CA ASN A 177 9.63 5.40 4.76
C ASN A 177 9.25 4.04 5.34
N ALA A 178 8.00 3.86 5.80
CA ALA A 178 7.54 2.58 6.31
C ALA A 178 7.54 1.46 5.25
N LEU A 179 7.18 1.77 3.99
CA LEU A 179 7.25 0.79 2.90
C LEU A 179 8.71 0.39 2.59
N LEU A 180 9.62 1.35 2.57
CA LEU A 180 11.06 1.12 2.35
C LEU A 180 11.67 0.33 3.51
N ASP A 181 11.36 0.67 4.76
CA ASP A 181 11.82 -0.03 5.96
C ASP A 181 11.27 -1.46 6.03
N GLY A 182 10.02 -1.66 5.57
CA GLY A 182 9.44 -2.99 5.39
C GLY A 182 10.10 -3.81 4.28
N GLY A 183 10.87 -3.17 3.40
CA GLY A 183 11.64 -3.81 2.35
C GLY A 183 10.83 -4.18 1.13
N VAL A 184 10.06 -3.25 0.54
CA VAL A 184 9.46 -3.41 -0.81
C VAL A 184 10.52 -3.40 -1.93
N ASP A 185 10.22 -3.98 -3.09
CA ASP A 185 11.14 -4.02 -4.24
C ASP A 185 11.09 -2.76 -5.10
N ALA A 186 9.93 -2.10 -5.09
CA ALA A 186 9.62 -0.90 -5.81
C ALA A 186 8.53 -0.12 -5.07
N LEU A 187 8.43 1.18 -5.32
CA LEU A 187 7.30 2.00 -4.92
C LEU A 187 6.40 2.18 -6.15
N LEU A 188 5.10 2.07 -5.96
CA LEU A 188 4.09 2.22 -7.00
C LEU A 188 3.15 3.36 -6.62
N VAL A 189 3.39 4.53 -7.20
CA VAL A 189 2.46 5.67 -7.11
C VAL A 189 1.36 5.42 -8.13
N GLU A 190 0.16 5.12 -7.63
CA GLU A 190 -0.96 4.64 -8.44
C GLU A 190 -2.20 5.52 -8.30
N THR A 191 -3.12 5.36 -9.25
CA THR A 191 -4.44 6.02 -9.25
C THR A 191 -4.37 7.54 -9.03
N ILE A 192 -3.33 8.17 -9.57
CA ILE A 192 -3.07 9.62 -9.45
C ILE A 192 -4.23 10.40 -10.10
N PHE A 193 -5.14 10.92 -9.28
CA PHE A 193 -6.23 11.79 -9.75
C PHE A 193 -5.90 13.28 -9.59
N ASP A 194 -4.92 13.61 -8.75
CA ASP A 194 -4.43 14.96 -8.51
C ASP A 194 -2.92 14.99 -8.75
N THR A 195 -2.43 16.03 -9.44
CA THR A 195 -1.02 16.13 -9.85
C THR A 195 -0.18 17.04 -8.96
N LEU A 196 -0.83 17.75 -8.04
CA LEU A 196 -0.20 18.53 -6.97
C LEU A 196 -0.13 17.67 -5.70
#